data_AF-A0A2V6C933-F1
#
_entry.id   AF-A0A2V6C933-F1
#
_cell.length_a   1.000
_cell.length_b   1.000
_cell.length_c   1.000
_cell.angle_alpha   90.00
_cell.angle_beta   90.00
_cell.angle_gamma   90.00
#
_symmetry.space_group_name_H-M   'P 1'
#
loop_
_entity.id
_entity.type
_entity.pdbx_description
1 polymer ?
#
loop_
_entity_poly.entity_id
_entity_poly.type
_entity_poly.pdbx_seq_one_letter_code
_entity_poly.pdbx_strand_id
1 'polypeptide(L)'
;MARLVLICDGDDLVAHKLRNITTIGRASLNHIVIDDPTVSAQHAIIARSVDSYRLQDLHSTNGTRVNGLPVTEVELKDGDKILFGSVVAVFAGCRREG
;
A
#
# COMPACT_ATOMS: atom_id res chain seq x y z
N MET A 1 10.61 -3.56 -11.53
CA MET A 1 9.70 -2.44 -11.19
C MET A 1 8.99 -2.82 -9.89
N ALA A 2 8.75 -1.88 -8.97
CA ALA A 2 8.06 -2.18 -7.72
C ALA A 2 6.55 -2.35 -7.94
N ARG A 3 5.94 -3.27 -7.17
CA ARG A 3 4.51 -3.60 -7.24
C ARG A 3 3.95 -3.73 -5.82
N LEU A 4 2.69 -3.39 -5.67
CA LEU A 4 1.91 -3.64 -4.47
C LEU A 4 0.94 -4.77 -4.77
N VAL A 5 1.02 -5.86 -4.03
CA VAL A 5 0.15 -7.02 -4.21
C VAL A 5 -0.95 -6.95 -3.16
N LEU A 6 -2.18 -6.71 -3.58
CA LEU A 6 -3.35 -6.77 -2.70
C LEU A 6 -3.74 -8.23 -2.49
N ILE A 7 -4.04 -8.57 -1.24
CA ILE A 7 -4.60 -9.87 -0.86
C ILE A 7 -6.07 -9.62 -0.54
N CYS A 8 -6.95 -9.93 -1.50
CA CYS A 8 -8.39 -9.87 -1.31
C CYS A 8 -8.91 -11.17 -0.69
N ASP A 9 -10.07 -11.11 -0.05
CA ASP A 9 -10.75 -12.30 0.47
C ASP A 9 -11.07 -13.26 -0.70
N GLY A 10 -10.59 -14.51 -0.62
CA GLY A 10 -10.93 -15.55 -1.60
C GLY A 10 -9.91 -15.91 -2.68
N ASP A 11 -8.61 -15.67 -2.47
CA ASP A 11 -7.46 -16.12 -3.32
C ASP A 11 -7.02 -15.17 -4.45
N ASP A 12 -7.76 -14.09 -4.73
CA ASP A 12 -7.38 -13.12 -5.75
C ASP A 12 -6.22 -12.20 -5.28
N LEU A 13 -5.03 -12.46 -5.84
CA LEU A 13 -3.85 -11.61 -5.70
C LEU A 13 -3.78 -10.59 -6.84
N VAL A 14 -4.11 -9.34 -6.55
CA VAL A 14 -4.06 -8.27 -7.56
C VAL A 14 -2.76 -7.47 -7.40
N ALA A 15 -1.87 -7.60 -8.38
CA ALA A 15 -0.61 -6.85 -8.42
C ALA A 15 -0.78 -5.51 -9.13
N HIS A 16 -0.62 -4.41 -8.39
CA HIS A 16 -0.62 -3.05 -8.92
C HIS A 16 0.81 -2.52 -9.07
N LYS A 17 1.14 -2.00 -10.25
CA LYS A 17 2.43 -1.35 -10.49
C LYS A 17 2.49 0.01 -9.79
N LEU A 18 3.56 0.22 -9.02
CA LEU A 18 3.78 1.49 -8.33
C LEU A 18 4.38 2.53 -9.28
N ARG A 19 3.94 3.78 -9.11
CA ARG A 19 4.41 4.98 -9.82
C ARG A 19 5.30 5.82 -8.89
N ASN A 20 5.74 7.00 -9.37
CA ASN A 20 6.46 7.96 -8.54
C ASN A 20 5.63 8.41 -7.34
N ILE A 21 4.32 8.60 -7.55
CA ILE A 21 3.35 8.83 -6.49
C ILE A 21 2.16 7.94 -6.79
N THR A 22 1.80 7.08 -5.83
CA THR A 22 0.68 6.14 -5.94
C THR A 22 -0.28 6.42 -4.80
N THR A 23 -1.51 6.79 -5.12
CA THR A 23 -2.55 7.05 -4.12
C THR A 23 -3.37 5.78 -3.92
N ILE A 24 -3.69 5.47 -2.66
CA ILE A 24 -4.46 4.29 -2.25
C ILE A 24 -5.68 4.72 -1.45
N GLY A 25 -6.83 4.15 -1.77
CA GLY A 25 -8.05 4.36 -1.01
C GLY A 25 -9.27 3.82 -1.74
N ARG A 26 -10.45 3.98 -1.13
CA ARG A 26 -11.71 3.48 -1.69
C ARG A 26 -12.26 4.33 -2.83
N ALA A 27 -11.88 5.61 -2.91
CA ALA A 27 -12.34 6.45 -4.00
C ALA A 27 -11.76 5.99 -5.35
N SER A 28 -12.58 6.03 -6.40
CA SER A 28 -12.18 5.69 -7.77
C SER A 28 -11.13 6.63 -8.37
N LEU A 29 -10.87 7.77 -7.73
CA LEU A 29 -9.81 8.71 -8.10
C LEU A 29 -8.41 8.21 -7.71
N ASN A 30 -8.31 7.20 -6.84
CA ASN A 30 -7.02 6.65 -6.44
C ASN A 30 -6.39 5.79 -7.53
N HIS A 31 -5.06 5.73 -7.53
CA HIS A 31 -4.33 4.83 -8.42
C HIS A 31 -4.58 3.36 -8.10
N ILE A 32 -4.70 3.05 -6.81
CA ILE A 32 -5.08 1.74 -6.30
C ILE A 32 -6.40 1.92 -5.55
N VAL A 33 -7.46 1.39 -6.15
CA VAL A 33 -8.81 1.44 -5.60
C VAL A 33 -9.05 0.17 -4.81
N ILE A 34 -9.32 0.32 -3.51
CA ILE A 34 -9.66 -0.80 -2.62
C ILE A 34 -11.12 -0.63 -2.23
N ASP A 35 -11.99 -1.48 -2.79
CA ASP A 35 -13.42 -1.46 -2.50
C ASP A 35 -13.72 -2.15 -1.17
N ASP A 36 -13.32 -1.51 -0.07
CA ASP A 36 -13.56 -2.02 1.28
C ASP A 36 -14.03 -0.89 2.21
N PRO A 37 -15.12 -1.07 2.97
CA PRO A 37 -15.68 -0.02 3.84
C PRO A 37 -14.74 0.42 4.96
N THR A 38 -13.77 -0.41 5.35
CA THR A 38 -12.75 -0.07 6.36
C THR A 38 -11.64 0.82 5.78
N VAL A 39 -11.59 1.00 4.46
CA VAL A 39 -10.61 1.84 3.78
C VAL A 39 -11.22 3.22 3.49
N SER A 40 -10.58 4.27 4.02
CA SER A 40 -10.94 5.66 3.73
C SER A 40 -10.86 5.99 2.22
N ALA A 41 -11.65 6.99 1.80
CA ALA A 41 -11.69 7.45 0.41
C ALA A 41 -10.30 7.82 -0.12
N GLN A 42 -9.51 8.53 0.68
CA GLN A 42 -8.07 8.71 0.50
C GLN A 42 -7.41 8.16 1.77
N HIS A 43 -6.75 7.01 1.67
CA HIS A 43 -6.25 6.30 2.85
C HIS A 43 -4.76 6.52 3.05
N ALA A 44 -3.98 6.27 2.01
CA ALA A 44 -2.53 6.39 2.06
C ALA A 44 -1.95 6.77 0.70
N ILE A 45 -0.71 7.24 0.71
CA ILE A 45 0.10 7.51 -0.47
C ILE A 45 1.40 6.74 -0.34
N ILE A 46 1.80 6.09 -1.43
CA ILE A 46 3.14 5.56 -1.59
C ILE A 46 3.90 6.48 -2.55
N ALA A 47 4.91 7.17 -2.03
CA ALA A 47 5.80 8.02 -2.78
C ALA A 47 7.15 7.31 -3.02
N ARG A 48 7.65 7.38 -4.25
CA ARG A 48 8.98 6.89 -4.61
C ARG A 48 10.01 7.95 -4.28
N SER A 49 10.95 7.60 -3.41
CA SER A 49 12.20 8.33 -3.18
C SER A 49 13.29 7.85 -4.14
N VAL A 50 14.49 8.46 -4.06
CA VAL A 50 15.61 8.22 -4.97
C VAL A 50 15.88 6.73 -5.20
N ASP A 51 15.88 5.92 -4.13
CA ASP A 51 16.08 4.46 -4.21
C ASP A 51 15.04 3.64 -3.41
N SER A 52 14.18 4.28 -2.63
CA SER A 52 13.21 3.61 -1.75
C SER A 52 11.77 4.03 -2.05
N TYR A 53 10.81 3.35 -1.44
CA TYR A 53 9.40 3.75 -1.44
C TYR A 53 8.99 4.09 -0.02
N ARG A 54 8.24 5.16 0.14
CA ARG A 54 7.74 5.63 1.42
C ARG A 54 6.23 5.55 1.42
N LEU A 55 5.66 4.92 2.43
CA LEU A 55 4.24 4.95 2.70
C LEU A 55 3.94 6.08 3.67
N GLN A 56 2.90 6.84 3.38
CA GLN A 56 2.36 7.88 4.23
C GLN A 56 0.85 7.67 4.38
N ASP A 57 0.38 7.55 5.60
CA ASP A 57 -1.05 7.53 5.95
C ASP A 57 -1.63 8.95 5.87
N LEU A 58 -2.81 9.09 5.27
CA LEU A 58 -3.51 10.37 5.12
C LEU A 58 -4.57 10.57 6.22
N HIS A 59 -4.23 10.27 7.47
CA HIS A 59 -5.17 10.27 8.60
C HIS A 59 -6.38 9.38 8.33
N SER A 60 -6.11 8.16 7.87
CA SER A 60 -7.17 7.20 7.59
C SER A 60 -7.92 6.83 8.87
N THR A 61 -9.20 6.49 8.73
CA THR A 61 -10.10 6.24 9.87
C THR A 61 -9.63 5.06 10.72
N ASN A 62 -9.15 3.99 10.09
CA ASN A 62 -8.67 2.78 10.77
C ASN A 62 -7.15 2.73 10.92
N GLY A 63 -6.44 3.72 10.36
CA GLY A 63 -4.99 3.76 10.32
C GLY A 63 -4.38 2.79 9.32
N THR A 64 -3.11 3.03 8.99
CA THR A 64 -2.27 2.10 8.25
C THR A 64 -1.33 1.35 9.21
N ARG A 65 -1.15 0.05 9.00
CA ARG A 65 -0.16 -0.74 9.75
C ARG A 65 0.85 -1.38 8.81
N VAL A 66 2.11 -1.45 9.22
CA VAL A 66 3.17 -2.15 8.49
C VAL A 66 3.83 -3.15 9.42
N ASN A 67 3.85 -4.42 9.00
CA ASN A 67 4.30 -5.57 9.79
C ASN A 67 3.64 -5.64 11.19
N GLY A 68 2.36 -5.26 11.27
CA GLY A 68 1.57 -5.26 12.51
C GLY A 68 1.69 -4.00 13.36
N LEU A 69 2.61 -3.09 13.05
CA LEU A 69 2.82 -1.84 13.77
C LEU A 69 2.05 -0.69 13.11
N PRO A 70 1.28 0.12 13.86
CA PRO A 70 0.65 1.32 13.31
C PRO A 70 1.71 2.34 12.91
N VAL A 71 1.58 2.89 11.70
CA VAL A 71 2.51 3.86 11.15
C VAL A 71 1.75 5.01 10.52
N THR A 72 2.23 6.23 10.73
CA THR A 72 1.81 7.40 9.95
C THR A 72 2.69 7.56 8.72
N GLU A 73 3.95 7.16 8.83
CA GLU A 73 4.93 7.28 7.78
C GLU A 73 6.06 6.27 7.96
N VAL A 74 6.40 5.52 6.91
CA VAL A 74 7.44 4.49 6.97
C VAL A 74 8.08 4.25 5.60
N GLU A 75 9.36 3.93 5.60
CA GLU A 75 10.03 3.42 4.40
C GLU A 75 9.70 1.94 4.20
N LEU A 76 9.19 1.60 3.02
CA LEU A 76 8.80 0.24 2.64
C LEU A 76 10.00 -0.54 2.12
N LYS A 77 10.11 -1.78 2.59
CA LYS A 77 11.09 -2.78 2.16
C LYS A 77 10.40 -3.95 1.48
N ASP A 78 11.12 -4.59 0.57
CA ASP A 78 10.63 -5.80 -0.12
C ASP A 78 10.14 -6.85 0.88
N GLY A 79 8.90 -7.31 0.69
CA GLY A 79 8.24 -8.26 1.57
C GLY A 79 7.42 -7.65 2.71
N ASP A 80 7.43 -6.33 2.88
CA ASP A 80 6.65 -5.68 3.94
C ASP A 80 5.15 -5.92 3.76
N LYS A 81 4.50 -6.37 4.84
CA LYS A 81 3.05 -6.54 4.90
C LYS A 81 2.41 -5.25 5.38
N ILE A 82 1.59 -4.65 4.55
CA ILE A 82 0.87 -3.42 4.82
C ILE A 82 -0.61 -3.79 5.04
N LEU A 83 -1.23 -3.21 6.06
CA LEU A 83 -2.65 -3.36 6.34
C LEU A 83 -3.30 -1.98 6.22
N PHE A 84 -4.25 -1.86 5.29
CA PHE A 84 -5.09 -0.68 5.11
C PHE A 84 -6.48 -1.00 5.66
N GLY A 85 -6.79 -0.52 6.87
CA GLY A 85 -8.00 -0.96 7.57
C GLY A 85 -7.99 -2.48 7.81
N SER A 86 -8.84 -3.23 7.11
CA SER A 86 -8.91 -4.69 7.14
C SER A 86 -8.28 -5.37 5.92
N VAL A 87 -7.79 -4.61 4.93
CA VAL A 87 -7.22 -5.16 3.69
C VAL A 87 -5.71 -5.33 3.81
N VAL A 88 -5.22 -6.53 3.50
CA VAL A 88 -3.79 -6.86 3.51
C VAL A 88 -3.19 -6.61 2.13
N ALA A 89 -2.02 -6.00 2.12
CA ALA A 89 -1.19 -5.79 0.94
C ALA A 89 0.25 -6.21 1.25
N VAL A 90 0.99 -6.63 0.23
CA VAL A 90 2.43 -6.91 0.32
C VAL A 90 3.17 -6.02 -0.64
N PHE A 91 4.15 -5.29 -0.13
CA PHE A 91 5.07 -4.53 -0.96
C PHE A 91 6.11 -5.48 -1.55
N ALA A 92 6.14 -5.58 -2.88
CA ALA A 92 7.19 -6.28 -3.60
C ALA A 92 8.07 -5.23 -4.31
N GLY A 93 9.23 -4.99 -3.71
CA GLY A 93 10.24 -4.13 -4.28
C GLY A 93 10.80 -4.74 -5.56
N CYS A 94 11.39 -3.92 -6.42
CA CYS A 94 12.23 -4.47 -7.48
C CYS A 94 13.50 -4.99 -6.80
N ARG A 95 13.50 -6.25 -6.35
CA ARG A 95 14.73 -6.93 -5.95
C ARG A 95 15.67 -6.83 -7.14
N ARG A 96 16.82 -6.16 -6.98
CA ARG A 96 17.97 -6.47 -7.85
C ARG A 96 18.38 -7.87 -7.42
N GLU A 97 17.85 -8.86 -8.12
CA GLU A 97 18.45 -10.19 -8.10
C GLU A 97 19.90 -9.97 -8.57
N GLY A 98 20.83 -10.18 -7.64
CA GLY A 98 22.26 -10.04 -7.88
C GLY A 98 22.79 -11.15 -8.76
#